data_AF-A0A6C0HQA1-F1
#
_entry.id   AF-A0A6C0HQA1-F1
#
_cell.length_a   1.000
_cell.length_b   1.000
_cell.length_c   1.000
_cell.angle_alpha   90.00
_cell.angle_beta   90.00
_cell.angle_gamma   90.00
#
_symmetry.space_group_name_H-M   'P 1'
#
loop_
_entity.id
_entity.type
_entity.pdbx_description
1 polymer ?
#
loop_
_entity_poly.entity_id
_entity_poly.type
_entity_poly.pdbx_seq_one_letter_code
_entity_poly.pdbx_strand_id
1 'polypeptide(L)'
;MGKRQNKKTTRKHNTRRKIKGGLKQKNQALTSWQCVYKMISNPGARLSKIAFSSLKGFIFRLDVPQIPENSEFFGLNNSGTDFTKPIYSLIFKFAIIGEDADDSELPNLVIPGDKTYNGTPLPDGRNKETEDLTSFKIEADIQQKIYTATVTPTANPISLAVVDFSTFNTIDIEDESASETLLRTLLTKSDSDTATRMLNYLITNVTPGRTLGLMTMELANPEFRELNSVTDDAAYYADCKYGLAQLFVLFAKLKTINYDCHMGNILGSTLPPVAGGGSDERAVLIDFGRTINLTKPRLFPSHAGEIMEKYNVFSGSNFQKDLSEIIGYRITDFYVSRDTPEAVVIDRMQKVIKFISYLDYATNTTYFNMDPAIGFDRPQLIALLDYIYGDGVISRGWIATNKETIRKSFEMNHHARGIYASLIPLIRSITEAPLGVANRLSSSAIQGMMDSGRIFSVKPRVSYDRSNVADWIVVEEPQVSSFVTTRSKAAAVPIAEKYAIPTRSRAGDFSGGKSRRQTKQTKQKKHKTNKTRRY
;
A
#
# COMPACT_ATOMS: atom_id res chain seq x y z
N MET A 1 -54.17 42.65 -13.92
CA MET A 1 -53.64 42.02 -12.69
C MET A 1 -52.56 41.00 -13.06
N GLY A 2 -51.28 41.38 -13.03
CA GLY A 2 -50.16 40.48 -13.35
C GLY A 2 -49.34 40.16 -12.10
N LYS A 3 -49.46 38.94 -11.57
CA LYS A 3 -48.66 38.47 -10.41
C LYS A 3 -47.23 38.20 -10.85
N ARG A 4 -46.29 39.07 -10.44
CA ARG A 4 -44.84 38.83 -10.52
C ARG A 4 -44.47 37.67 -9.59
N GLN A 5 -44.09 36.53 -10.17
CA GLN A 5 -43.47 35.44 -9.43
C GLN A 5 -42.01 35.79 -9.14
N ASN A 6 -41.69 35.99 -7.86
CA ASN A 6 -40.31 36.07 -7.37
C ASN A 6 -39.63 34.70 -7.52
N LYS A 7 -38.80 34.53 -8.55
CA LYS A 7 -37.84 33.43 -8.66
C LYS A 7 -36.84 33.55 -7.50
N LYS A 8 -37.06 32.77 -6.44
CA LYS A 8 -36.04 32.47 -5.43
C LYS A 8 -34.90 31.73 -6.13
N THR A 9 -33.85 32.45 -6.47
CA THR A 9 -32.55 31.86 -6.83
C THR A 9 -31.99 31.18 -5.60
N THR A 10 -32.24 29.88 -5.46
CA THR A 10 -31.49 29.02 -4.56
C THR A 10 -30.03 29.09 -4.99
N ARG A 11 -29.23 29.84 -4.22
CA ARG A 11 -27.77 29.76 -4.28
C ARG A 11 -27.41 28.29 -4.08
N LYS A 12 -27.08 27.58 -5.16
CA LYS A 12 -26.38 26.30 -5.08
C LYS A 12 -25.11 26.58 -4.30
N HIS A 13 -25.08 26.17 -3.03
CA HIS A 13 -23.83 26.07 -2.30
C HIS A 13 -22.95 25.16 -3.14
N ASN A 14 -21.92 25.74 -3.74
CA ASN A 14 -20.85 25.02 -4.39
C ASN A 14 -20.07 24.32 -3.26
N THR A 15 -20.61 23.21 -2.77
CA THR A 15 -19.86 22.28 -1.93
C THR A 15 -18.78 21.72 -2.83
N ARG A 16 -17.63 22.39 -2.84
CA ARG A 16 -16.39 21.88 -3.42
C ARG A 16 -16.27 20.43 -2.95
N ARG A 17 -16.46 19.49 -3.87
CA ARG A 17 -16.27 18.06 -3.59
C ARG A 17 -14.85 17.92 -3.05
N LYS A 18 -14.73 17.55 -1.78
CA LYS A 18 -13.43 17.31 -1.15
C LYS A 18 -12.94 15.96 -1.68
N ILE A 19 -11.85 16.00 -2.44
CA ILE A 19 -11.18 14.84 -3.05
C ILE A 19 -10.27 14.20 -2.00
N LYS A 20 -10.41 12.91 -1.67
CA LYS A 20 -9.62 12.32 -0.59
C LYS A 20 -9.37 10.79 -0.58
N GLY A 21 -8.15 10.38 -0.98
CA GLY A 21 -7.50 9.03 -0.90
C GLY A 21 -6.42 8.85 -2.01
N GLY A 22 -5.46 7.93 -1.80
CA GLY A 22 -4.09 8.06 -2.34
C GLY A 22 -2.96 8.20 -1.28
N LEU A 23 -1.75 8.53 -1.73
CA LEU A 23 -0.70 9.20 -0.96
C LEU A 23 -0.52 10.58 -1.59
N LYS A 24 -0.20 11.62 -0.81
CA LYS A 24 -0.05 12.99 -1.31
C LYS A 24 1.33 13.55 -0.97
N GLN A 25 2.08 13.96 -1.98
CA GLN A 25 3.29 14.75 -1.79
C GLN A 25 2.99 16.11 -1.14
N LYS A 26 3.80 16.49 -0.15
CA LYS A 26 3.66 17.72 0.62
C LYS A 26 3.99 18.95 -0.24
N ASN A 27 5.13 18.95 -0.92
CA ASN A 27 5.57 20.02 -1.81
C ASN A 27 5.55 19.55 -3.27
N GLN A 28 4.57 20.01 -4.07
CA GLN A 28 4.43 19.61 -5.47
C GLN A 28 5.49 20.20 -6.42
N ALA A 29 6.34 21.13 -5.95
CA ALA A 29 7.44 21.67 -6.75
C ALA A 29 8.63 20.70 -6.83
N LEU A 30 8.71 19.72 -5.93
CA LEU A 30 9.75 18.71 -5.92
C LEU A 30 9.35 17.51 -6.79
N THR A 31 10.33 16.77 -7.28
CA THR A 31 10.07 15.42 -7.81
C THR A 31 9.81 14.43 -6.65
N SER A 32 9.20 13.28 -6.95
CA SER A 32 9.02 12.21 -5.98
C SER A 32 10.36 11.75 -5.39
N TRP A 33 11.39 11.60 -6.23
CA TRP A 33 12.73 11.26 -5.80
C TRP A 33 13.33 12.30 -4.85
N GLN A 34 13.22 13.60 -5.16
CA GLN A 34 13.71 14.66 -4.27
C GLN A 34 13.03 14.62 -2.89
N CYS A 35 11.73 14.32 -2.84
CA CYS A 35 11.03 14.10 -1.57
C CYS A 35 11.55 12.88 -0.80
N VAL A 36 11.80 11.75 -1.49
CA VAL A 36 12.41 10.55 -0.88
C VAL A 36 13.82 10.87 -0.37
N TYR A 37 14.66 11.47 -1.19
CA TYR A 37 16.04 11.81 -0.84
C TYR A 37 16.09 12.79 0.35
N LYS A 38 15.20 13.78 0.41
CA LYS A 38 15.10 14.69 1.57
C LYS A 38 14.78 13.96 2.87
N MET A 39 13.96 12.90 2.83
CA MET A 39 13.72 12.04 4.01
C MET A 39 14.96 11.21 4.37
N ILE A 40 15.70 10.68 3.38
CA ILE A 40 16.98 9.96 3.58
C ILE A 40 18.03 10.88 4.23
N SER A 41 18.15 12.11 3.73
CA SER A 41 19.10 13.12 4.20
C SER A 41 18.78 13.66 5.59
N ASN A 42 17.62 13.32 6.18
CA ASN A 42 17.30 13.76 7.52
C ASN A 42 18.35 13.25 8.54
N PRO A 43 18.90 14.11 9.42
CA PRO A 43 19.93 13.71 10.38
C PRO A 43 19.48 12.59 11.33
N GLY A 44 18.19 12.56 11.69
CA GLY A 44 17.61 11.54 12.56
C GLY A 44 17.04 10.33 11.83
N ALA A 45 17.23 10.23 10.50
CA ALA A 45 16.77 9.07 9.75
C ALA A 45 17.49 7.80 10.18
N ARG A 46 16.77 6.68 10.23
CA ARG A 46 17.28 5.35 10.55
C ARG A 46 16.84 4.36 9.49
N LEU A 47 17.76 3.49 9.08
CA LEU A 47 17.50 2.44 8.12
C LEU A 47 17.64 1.09 8.81
N SER A 48 16.58 0.28 8.76
CA SER A 48 16.55 -1.09 9.27
C SER A 48 16.24 -2.08 8.15
N LYS A 49 16.63 -3.34 8.31
CA LYS A 49 16.26 -4.39 7.35
C LYS A 49 14.80 -4.80 7.54
N ILE A 50 14.12 -5.13 6.44
CA ILE A 50 12.90 -5.94 6.46
C ILE A 50 13.25 -7.36 6.00
N ALA A 51 13.58 -7.52 4.72
CA ALA A 51 13.75 -8.83 4.10
C ALA A 51 14.88 -8.83 3.06
N PHE A 52 15.57 -9.97 2.92
CA PHE A 52 16.59 -10.20 1.89
C PHE A 52 16.63 -11.65 1.45
N SER A 53 15.62 -12.44 1.81
CA SER A 53 15.48 -13.84 1.42
C SER A 53 15.09 -14.01 -0.05
N SER A 54 14.50 -12.98 -0.67
CA SER A 54 14.22 -12.93 -2.11
C SER A 54 15.50 -13.06 -2.93
N LEU A 55 15.42 -13.76 -4.06
CA LEU A 55 16.52 -13.98 -4.98
C LEU A 55 17.09 -12.67 -5.54
N LYS A 56 16.22 -11.68 -5.80
CA LYS A 56 16.59 -10.44 -6.49
C LYS A 56 16.42 -9.17 -5.63
N GLY A 57 15.57 -9.25 -4.60
CA GLY A 57 15.18 -8.10 -3.78
C GLY A 57 15.97 -7.93 -2.48
N PHE A 58 16.17 -6.67 -2.11
CA PHE A 58 16.66 -6.24 -0.79
C PHE A 58 15.69 -5.20 -0.24
N ILE A 59 15.00 -5.53 0.86
CA ILE A 59 13.95 -4.70 1.42
C ILE A 59 14.41 -4.07 2.73
N PHE A 60 14.40 -2.75 2.77
CA PHE A 60 14.72 -1.94 3.94
C PHE A 60 13.53 -1.09 4.36
N ARG A 61 13.55 -0.64 5.60
CA ARG A 61 12.66 0.37 6.14
C ARG A 61 13.47 1.60 6.53
N LEU A 62 13.06 2.75 6.02
CA LEU A 62 13.54 4.05 6.48
C LEU A 62 12.53 4.63 7.47
N ASP A 63 12.98 5.03 8.65
CA ASP A 63 12.22 5.81 9.61
C ASP A 63 12.83 7.21 9.76
N VAL A 64 11.99 8.24 9.80
CA VAL A 64 12.40 9.59 10.18
C VAL A 64 11.77 9.97 11.51
N PRO A 65 12.35 10.91 12.28
CA PRO A 65 11.75 11.36 13.54
C PRO A 65 10.35 11.91 13.29
N GLN A 66 9.39 11.60 14.19
CA GLN A 66 7.97 11.93 14.07
C GLN A 66 7.67 13.43 14.30
N ILE A 67 8.30 14.26 13.50
CA ILE A 67 8.18 15.72 13.46
C ILE A 67 7.63 16.08 12.07
N PRO A 68 6.48 16.77 11.94
CA PRO A 68 5.78 16.98 10.66
C PRO A 68 6.65 17.57 9.52
N GLU A 69 7.69 18.31 9.86
CA GLU A 69 8.66 18.90 8.94
C GLU A 69 9.54 17.85 8.25
N ASN A 70 9.79 16.70 8.91
CA ASN A 70 10.62 15.62 8.40
C ASN A 70 9.90 14.71 7.41
N SER A 71 8.58 14.83 7.30
CA SER A 71 7.77 14.06 6.36
C SER A 71 7.50 14.87 5.10
N GLU A 72 7.71 14.23 3.94
CA GLU A 72 7.42 14.79 2.62
C GLU A 72 6.13 14.24 1.99
N PHE A 73 5.47 13.31 2.67
CA PHE A 73 4.27 12.66 2.18
C PHE A 73 3.17 12.63 3.24
N PHE A 74 1.93 12.81 2.81
CA PHE A 74 0.75 12.61 3.63
C PHE A 74 -0.02 11.38 3.15
N GLY A 75 -0.34 10.49 4.08
CA GLY A 75 -1.33 9.45 3.91
C GLY A 75 -2.72 9.90 4.37
N LEU A 76 -3.66 8.96 4.29
CA LEU A 76 -5.02 9.13 4.76
C LEU A 76 -5.08 9.29 6.28
N ASN A 77 -5.93 10.20 6.75
CA ASN A 77 -6.23 10.31 8.17
C ASN A 77 -7.07 9.12 8.67
N ASN A 78 -7.16 8.94 9.99
CA ASN A 78 -7.88 7.80 10.60
C ASN A 78 -9.36 7.71 10.21
N SER A 79 -9.96 8.81 9.73
CA SER A 79 -11.35 8.81 9.26
C SER A 79 -11.48 8.33 7.80
N GLY A 80 -10.38 8.00 7.13
CA GLY A 80 -10.35 7.72 5.69
C GLY A 80 -10.81 8.91 4.86
N THR A 81 -10.81 10.10 5.45
CA THR A 81 -11.24 11.31 4.79
C THR A 81 -10.00 12.02 4.25
N ASP A 82 -9.32 12.97 4.89
CA ASP A 82 -8.29 13.80 4.22
C ASP A 82 -6.86 13.24 4.19
N PHE A 83 -6.03 13.80 3.29
CA PHE A 83 -4.57 13.69 3.28
C PHE A 83 -3.90 14.59 4.29
N THR A 84 -3.86 14.13 5.54
CA THR A 84 -3.26 14.92 6.61
C THR A 84 -2.40 14.12 7.56
N LYS A 85 -2.36 12.78 7.43
CA LYS A 85 -1.51 11.94 8.30
C LYS A 85 -0.10 11.95 7.73
N PRO A 86 0.91 12.53 8.39
CA PRO A 86 2.27 12.49 7.89
C PRO A 86 2.77 11.04 7.82
N ILE A 87 3.55 10.72 6.79
CA ILE A 87 4.22 9.44 6.63
C ILE A 87 5.65 9.58 7.12
N TYR A 88 5.98 8.90 8.21
CA TYR A 88 7.30 8.94 8.84
C TYR A 88 8.17 7.72 8.50
N SER A 89 7.60 6.76 7.77
CA SER A 89 8.29 5.53 7.40
C SER A 89 8.09 5.21 5.92
N LEU A 90 9.17 4.82 5.25
CA LEU A 90 9.17 4.35 3.86
C LEU A 90 9.75 2.93 3.80
N ILE A 91 9.31 2.15 2.82
CA ILE A 91 9.95 0.89 2.45
C ILE A 91 10.75 1.10 1.17
N PHE A 92 12.00 0.65 1.17
CA PHE A 92 12.86 0.60 0.00
C PHE A 92 13.01 -0.86 -0.44
N LYS A 93 12.57 -1.18 -1.66
CA LYS A 93 12.93 -2.44 -2.34
C LYS A 93 13.99 -2.11 -3.38
N PHE A 94 15.22 -2.53 -3.11
CA PHE A 94 16.32 -2.47 -4.07
C PHE A 94 16.42 -3.76 -4.86
N ALA A 95 16.86 -3.64 -6.11
CA ALA A 95 17.28 -4.75 -6.96
C ALA A 95 18.52 -4.32 -7.76
N ILE A 96 19.42 -5.27 -8.03
CA ILE A 96 20.50 -5.07 -8.99
C ILE A 96 19.92 -5.43 -10.35
N ILE A 97 19.89 -4.48 -11.27
CA ILE A 97 19.32 -4.65 -12.60
C ILE A 97 20.43 -5.02 -13.57
N GLY A 98 20.30 -6.18 -14.22
CA GLY A 98 21.21 -6.65 -15.26
C GLY A 98 20.70 -6.25 -16.65
N GLU A 99 21.60 -5.88 -17.55
CA GLU A 99 21.26 -5.56 -18.94
C GLU A 99 21.11 -6.84 -19.80
N ASP A 100 21.91 -7.86 -19.50
CA ASP A 100 21.97 -9.11 -20.24
C ASP A 100 21.51 -10.31 -19.41
N ALA A 101 20.84 -11.28 -20.04
CA ALA A 101 20.41 -12.51 -19.40
C ALA A 101 21.58 -13.37 -18.89
N ASP A 102 22.76 -13.24 -19.50
CA ASP A 102 23.97 -13.95 -19.11
C ASP A 102 24.66 -13.33 -17.88
N ASP A 103 24.24 -12.13 -17.46
CA ASP A 103 24.74 -11.44 -16.26
C ASP A 103 23.85 -11.69 -15.03
N SER A 104 23.04 -12.76 -15.07
CA SER A 104 22.01 -13.00 -14.06
C SER A 104 22.55 -13.41 -12.70
N GLU A 105 23.70 -14.06 -12.64
CA GLU A 105 24.24 -14.62 -11.39
C GLU A 105 25.04 -13.59 -10.59
N LEU A 106 24.74 -13.49 -9.30
CA LEU A 106 25.49 -12.68 -8.35
C LEU A 106 26.18 -13.57 -7.31
N PRO A 107 27.32 -13.15 -6.73
CA PRO A 107 27.93 -13.85 -5.61
C PRO A 107 26.93 -14.03 -4.46
N ASN A 108 27.02 -15.12 -3.70
CA ASN A 108 26.11 -15.32 -2.58
C ASN A 108 26.26 -14.22 -1.51
N LEU A 109 25.14 -13.79 -0.93
CA LEU A 109 25.12 -12.88 0.21
C LEU A 109 25.36 -13.67 1.51
N VAL A 110 26.49 -13.42 2.16
CA VAL A 110 26.84 -14.04 3.44
C VAL A 110 26.52 -13.10 4.60
N ILE A 111 25.59 -13.52 5.47
CA ILE A 111 25.27 -12.82 6.72
C ILE A 111 25.61 -13.74 7.90
N PRO A 112 26.52 -13.33 8.81
CA PRO A 112 26.86 -14.13 9.99
C PRO A 112 25.63 -14.48 10.82
N GLY A 113 25.50 -15.77 11.15
CA GLY A 113 24.35 -16.29 11.90
C GLY A 113 23.15 -16.69 11.04
N ASP A 114 23.08 -16.24 9.78
CA ASP A 114 22.05 -16.67 8.82
C ASP A 114 22.48 -17.98 8.13
N LYS A 115 22.51 -19.06 8.92
CA LYS A 115 23.04 -20.36 8.48
C LYS A 115 22.01 -21.30 7.89
N THR A 116 20.73 -20.91 7.88
CA THR A 116 19.66 -21.77 7.35
C THR A 116 18.56 -20.97 6.66
N TYR A 117 17.99 -21.51 5.58
CA TYR A 117 16.72 -21.06 5.01
C TYR A 117 15.70 -22.19 5.08
N ASN A 118 14.58 -21.96 5.77
CA ASN A 118 13.55 -22.98 6.02
C ASN A 118 14.10 -24.29 6.64
N GLY A 119 15.16 -24.18 7.46
CA GLY A 119 15.85 -25.31 8.07
C GLY A 119 16.92 -25.96 7.19
N THR A 120 17.04 -25.56 5.93
CA THR A 120 18.09 -26.02 5.00
C THR A 120 19.38 -25.24 5.25
N PRO A 121 20.52 -25.88 5.52
CA PRO A 121 21.80 -25.20 5.71
C PRO A 121 22.19 -24.32 4.51
N LEU A 122 22.72 -23.13 4.80
CA LEU A 122 23.27 -22.17 3.83
C LEU A 122 24.75 -21.94 4.12
N PRO A 123 25.64 -22.93 3.86
CA PRO A 123 27.06 -22.80 4.17
C PRO A 123 27.72 -21.66 3.41
N ASP A 124 27.26 -21.39 2.19
CA ASP A 124 27.86 -20.40 1.28
C ASP A 124 27.05 -19.09 1.22
N GLY A 125 26.09 -18.88 2.12
CA GLY A 125 25.19 -17.72 2.12
C GLY A 125 23.95 -17.90 1.24
N ARG A 126 23.25 -16.79 0.96
CA ARG A 126 22.03 -16.78 0.14
C ARG A 126 22.35 -16.50 -1.31
N ASN A 127 21.84 -17.34 -2.22
CA ASN A 127 21.91 -17.10 -3.65
C ASN A 127 21.21 -15.78 -4.01
N LYS A 128 21.80 -15.05 -4.95
CA LYS A 128 21.31 -13.76 -5.44
C LYS A 128 21.44 -13.69 -6.95
N GLU A 129 20.50 -12.99 -7.57
CA GLU A 129 20.48 -12.77 -9.01
C GLU A 129 20.10 -11.33 -9.35
N THR A 130 20.43 -10.91 -10.56
CA THR A 130 19.96 -9.64 -11.10
C THR A 130 18.48 -9.71 -11.48
N GLU A 131 17.82 -8.56 -11.50
CA GLU A 131 16.46 -8.38 -12.01
C GLU A 131 16.47 -7.76 -13.41
N ASP A 132 15.44 -8.04 -14.19
CA ASP A 132 15.18 -7.33 -15.44
C ASP A 132 14.42 -6.02 -15.18
N LEU A 133 14.88 -4.92 -15.78
CA LEU A 133 14.28 -3.59 -15.59
C LEU A 133 12.79 -3.58 -15.93
N THR A 134 12.40 -4.30 -16.99
CA THR A 134 11.01 -4.33 -17.45
C THR A 134 10.13 -5.02 -16.41
N SER A 135 10.58 -6.15 -15.89
CA SER A 135 9.91 -6.92 -14.84
C SER A 135 9.77 -6.12 -13.55
N PHE A 136 10.85 -5.46 -13.12
CA PHE A 136 10.83 -4.61 -11.92
C PHE A 136 9.87 -3.41 -12.06
N LYS A 137 9.81 -2.80 -13.25
CA LYS A 137 8.87 -1.72 -13.54
C LYS A 137 7.42 -2.21 -13.59
N ILE A 138 7.18 -3.40 -14.15
CA ILE A 138 5.85 -4.04 -14.19
C ILE A 138 5.37 -4.28 -12.75
N GLU A 139 6.23 -4.75 -11.85
CA GLU A 139 5.88 -4.92 -10.44
C GLU A 139 5.38 -3.60 -9.82
N ALA A 140 6.14 -2.52 -9.97
CA ALA A 140 5.77 -1.21 -9.44
C ALA A 140 4.42 -0.70 -9.99
N ASP A 141 4.19 -0.88 -11.31
CA ASP A 141 2.94 -0.52 -11.96
C ASP A 141 1.74 -1.36 -11.45
N ILE A 142 1.92 -2.67 -11.31
CA ILE A 142 0.88 -3.57 -10.79
C ILE A 142 0.54 -3.21 -9.35
N GLN A 143 1.53 -3.02 -8.50
CA GLN A 143 1.31 -2.64 -7.10
C GLN A 143 0.54 -1.31 -7.00
N GLN A 144 0.91 -0.32 -7.82
CA GLN A 144 0.22 0.96 -7.85
C GLN A 144 -1.22 0.86 -8.38
N LYS A 145 -1.46 -0.01 -9.38
CA LYS A 145 -2.81 -0.32 -9.87
C LYS A 145 -3.67 -0.97 -8.79
N ILE A 146 -3.12 -1.92 -8.02
CA ILE A 146 -3.82 -2.56 -6.90
C ILE A 146 -4.18 -1.51 -5.85
N TYR A 147 -3.21 -0.67 -5.46
CA TYR A 147 -3.42 0.39 -4.48
C TYR A 147 -4.55 1.33 -4.90
N THR A 148 -4.47 1.89 -6.10
CA THR A 148 -5.45 2.85 -6.63
C THR A 148 -6.84 2.25 -6.86
N ALA A 149 -6.92 0.97 -7.24
CA ALA A 149 -8.19 0.27 -7.41
C ALA A 149 -8.86 -0.11 -6.08
N THR A 150 -8.10 -0.21 -4.99
CA THR A 150 -8.61 -0.68 -3.70
C THR A 150 -8.79 0.40 -2.66
N VAL A 151 -8.02 1.51 -2.73
CA VAL A 151 -8.23 2.69 -1.89
C VAL A 151 -9.62 3.30 -2.08
N THR A 152 -10.27 3.04 -3.21
CA THR A 152 -11.67 3.40 -3.45
C THR A 152 -12.59 2.18 -3.37
N PRO A 153 -13.77 2.29 -2.72
CA PRO A 153 -14.37 3.46 -2.07
C PRO A 153 -14.08 3.59 -0.56
N THR A 154 -13.31 2.67 0.03
CA THR A 154 -13.23 2.47 1.49
C THR A 154 -12.08 3.17 2.19
N ALA A 155 -11.15 3.76 1.44
CA ALA A 155 -9.90 4.27 1.98
C ALA A 155 -9.01 3.18 2.63
N ASN A 156 -9.29 1.90 2.33
CA ASN A 156 -8.56 0.73 2.84
C ASN A 156 -7.88 0.01 1.65
N PRO A 157 -6.73 0.51 1.18
CA PRO A 157 -5.97 -0.19 0.13
C PRO A 157 -5.44 -1.53 0.65
N ILE A 158 -5.28 -2.50 -0.25
CA ILE A 158 -4.78 -3.85 0.10
C ILE A 158 -3.29 -4.04 -0.21
N SER A 159 -2.64 -3.03 -0.77
CA SER A 159 -1.21 -2.97 -1.03
C SER A 159 -0.68 -1.60 -0.55
N LEU A 160 0.64 -1.45 -0.46
CA LEU A 160 1.25 -0.16 -0.16
C LEU A 160 1.27 0.72 -1.41
N ALA A 161 1.12 2.04 -1.25
CA ALA A 161 1.34 2.99 -2.33
C ALA A 161 2.81 2.98 -2.75
N VAL A 162 3.07 2.89 -4.06
CA VAL A 162 4.37 3.25 -4.61
C VAL A 162 4.48 4.77 -4.57
N VAL A 163 5.55 5.31 -4.01
CA VAL A 163 5.81 6.76 -3.93
C VAL A 163 6.82 7.21 -4.97
N ASP A 164 7.75 6.34 -5.33
CA ASP A 164 8.78 6.60 -6.32
C ASP A 164 9.28 5.27 -6.91
N PHE A 165 9.71 5.34 -8.17
CA PHE A 165 10.48 4.31 -8.85
C PHE A 165 11.68 5.01 -9.48
N SER A 166 12.90 4.53 -9.20
CA SER A 166 14.13 5.16 -9.65
C SER A 166 15.16 4.11 -10.07
N THR A 167 16.01 4.48 -11.03
CA THR A 167 17.20 3.73 -11.43
C THR A 167 18.43 4.62 -11.28
N PHE A 168 19.55 4.02 -10.86
CA PHE A 168 20.82 4.72 -10.65
C PHE A 168 21.89 3.97 -11.43
N ASN A 169 22.33 4.55 -12.54
CA ASN A 169 23.36 3.96 -13.36
C ASN A 169 24.73 4.25 -12.76
N THR A 170 25.63 3.30 -12.92
CA THR A 170 27.06 3.47 -12.73
C THR A 170 27.63 4.08 -14.01
N ILE A 171 27.91 5.38 -13.99
CA ILE A 171 28.68 6.04 -15.04
C ILE A 171 30.17 5.86 -14.69
N ASP A 172 31.01 5.71 -15.71
CA ASP A 172 32.46 5.37 -15.72
C ASP A 172 33.30 5.61 -14.45
N ILE A 173 34.36 4.80 -14.34
CA ILE A 173 35.20 4.46 -13.17
C ILE A 173 35.83 5.65 -12.41
N GLU A 174 35.79 6.87 -12.93
CA GLU A 174 36.57 8.00 -12.40
C GLU A 174 35.83 8.88 -11.36
N ASP A 175 34.49 8.87 -11.31
CA ASP A 175 33.69 9.63 -10.35
C ASP A 175 32.79 8.72 -9.48
N GLU A 176 32.47 9.16 -8.25
CA GLU A 176 31.55 8.43 -7.36
C GLU A 176 30.17 8.31 -8.03
N SER A 177 29.78 7.08 -8.38
CA SER A 177 28.51 6.83 -9.06
C SER A 177 27.32 7.22 -8.17
N ALA A 178 26.22 7.63 -8.79
CA ALA A 178 24.96 7.91 -8.09
C ALA A 178 24.52 6.76 -7.17
N SER A 179 24.60 5.51 -7.65
CA SER A 179 24.30 4.33 -6.83
C SER A 179 25.18 4.27 -5.58
N GLU A 180 26.48 4.52 -5.71
CA GLU A 180 27.41 4.50 -4.59
C GLU A 180 27.12 5.62 -3.60
N THR A 181 26.91 6.86 -4.07
CA THR A 181 26.54 8.00 -3.21
C THR A 181 25.28 7.72 -2.40
N LEU A 182 24.24 7.18 -3.03
CA LEU A 182 23.01 6.80 -2.35
C LEU A 182 23.26 5.72 -1.29
N LEU A 183 23.91 4.62 -1.67
CA LEU A 183 24.13 3.48 -0.78
C LEU A 183 25.05 3.83 0.38
N ARG A 184 26.10 4.64 0.16
CA ARG A 184 26.97 5.18 1.23
C ARG A 184 26.20 6.11 2.16
N THR A 185 25.32 6.97 1.62
CA THR A 185 24.44 7.81 2.45
C THR A 185 23.57 6.92 3.35
N LEU A 186 22.94 5.89 2.78
CA LEU A 186 22.11 4.93 3.53
C LEU A 186 22.91 4.11 4.55
N LEU A 187 24.17 3.80 4.26
CA LEU A 187 25.06 3.10 5.19
C LEU A 187 25.24 3.88 6.49
N THR A 188 25.33 5.21 6.41
CA THR A 188 25.38 6.08 7.61
C THR A 188 24.09 6.09 8.43
N LYS A 189 22.98 5.61 7.85
CA LYS A 189 21.66 5.52 8.51
C LYS A 189 21.37 4.11 9.04
N SER A 190 22.17 3.12 8.64
CA SER A 190 21.98 1.72 9.03
C SER A 190 22.12 1.52 10.53
N ASP A 191 21.17 0.81 11.14
CA ASP A 191 21.17 0.52 12.58
C ASP A 191 21.47 -0.95 12.93
N SER A 192 21.79 -1.79 11.94
CA SER A 192 22.12 -3.20 12.16
C SER A 192 23.24 -3.70 11.25
N ASP A 193 24.07 -4.61 11.76
CA ASP A 193 25.14 -5.27 10.99
C ASP A 193 24.60 -5.94 9.72
N THR A 194 23.42 -6.56 9.81
CA THR A 194 22.78 -7.18 8.65
C THR A 194 22.39 -6.16 7.57
N ALA A 195 21.77 -5.03 7.93
CA ALA A 195 21.44 -3.99 6.96
C ALA A 195 22.72 -3.39 6.33
N THR A 196 23.76 -3.18 7.14
CA THR A 196 25.10 -2.74 6.69
C THR A 196 25.70 -3.72 5.68
N ARG A 197 25.61 -5.03 5.92
CA ARG A 197 26.08 -6.07 4.97
C ARG A 197 25.28 -6.09 3.68
N MET A 198 23.96 -5.95 3.75
CA MET A 198 23.12 -5.85 2.56
C MET A 198 23.50 -4.63 1.70
N LEU A 199 23.72 -3.46 2.32
CA LEU A 199 24.16 -2.26 1.61
C LEU A 199 25.56 -2.41 1.01
N ASN A 200 26.52 -2.94 1.78
CA ASN A 200 27.87 -3.20 1.25
C ASN A 200 27.83 -4.20 0.09
N TYR A 201 26.98 -5.22 0.17
CA TYR A 201 26.77 -6.15 -0.93
C TYR A 201 26.25 -5.44 -2.19
N LEU A 202 25.28 -4.52 -2.05
CA LEU A 202 24.79 -3.71 -3.17
C LEU A 202 25.91 -2.82 -3.75
N ILE A 203 26.71 -2.17 -2.89
CA ILE A 203 27.84 -1.32 -3.32
C ILE A 203 28.85 -2.14 -4.15
N THR A 204 29.18 -3.36 -3.71
CA THR A 204 30.15 -4.21 -4.39
C THR A 204 29.65 -4.76 -5.73
N ASN A 205 28.35 -5.00 -5.87
CA ASN A 205 27.79 -5.74 -7.00
C ASN A 205 27.04 -4.88 -8.02
N VAL A 206 26.79 -3.60 -7.73
CA VAL A 206 26.35 -2.62 -8.73
C VAL A 206 27.61 -2.07 -9.42
N THR A 207 28.06 -2.80 -10.44
CA THR A 207 29.25 -2.50 -11.25
C THR A 207 28.88 -1.82 -12.57
N PRO A 208 29.83 -1.35 -13.40
CA PRO A 208 29.53 -0.97 -14.78
C PRO A 208 28.80 -2.11 -15.51
N GLY A 209 27.72 -1.79 -16.23
CA GLY A 209 26.81 -2.77 -16.86
C GLY A 209 25.67 -3.27 -15.95
N ARG A 210 25.68 -2.92 -14.66
CA ARG A 210 24.60 -3.21 -13.72
C ARG A 210 24.08 -1.92 -13.09
N THR A 211 22.77 -1.77 -13.08
CA THR A 211 22.10 -0.57 -12.57
C THR A 211 21.43 -0.86 -11.23
N LEU A 212 21.45 0.09 -10.30
CA LEU A 212 20.66 -0.05 -9.07
C LEU A 212 19.21 0.36 -9.33
N GLY A 213 18.25 -0.54 -9.15
CA GLY A 213 16.83 -0.23 -9.14
C GLY A 213 16.32 0.02 -7.73
N LEU A 214 15.44 1.01 -7.55
CA LEU A 214 14.74 1.29 -6.30
C LEU A 214 13.25 1.50 -6.53
N MET A 215 12.43 0.71 -5.85
CA MET A 215 11.01 0.99 -5.63
C MET A 215 10.82 1.47 -4.20
N THR A 216 10.29 2.68 -4.03
CA THR A 216 9.95 3.25 -2.72
C THR A 216 8.45 3.17 -2.48
N MET A 217 8.06 2.72 -1.30
CA MET A 217 6.66 2.57 -0.90
C MET A 217 6.37 3.25 0.45
N GLU A 218 5.12 3.66 0.66
CA GLU A 218 4.70 4.16 1.98
C GLU A 218 4.63 3.04 3.01
N LEU A 219 4.99 3.32 4.26
CA LEU A 219 4.67 2.45 5.38
C LEU A 219 3.92 3.24 6.45
N ALA A 220 2.59 3.08 6.47
CA ALA A 220 1.73 3.81 7.39
C ALA A 220 1.78 3.27 8.84
N ASN A 221 2.10 1.98 9.00
CA ASN A 221 2.21 1.31 10.29
C ASN A 221 3.64 0.82 10.57
N PRO A 222 4.38 1.46 11.48
CA PRO A 222 5.75 1.06 11.83
C PRO A 222 5.83 -0.29 12.57
N GLU A 223 4.71 -0.86 13.02
CA GLU A 223 4.71 -2.17 13.68
C GLU A 223 4.69 -3.34 12.69
N PHE A 224 4.61 -3.06 11.39
CA PHE A 224 4.57 -4.12 10.39
C PHE A 224 5.91 -4.85 10.24
N ARG A 225 5.85 -6.18 10.16
CA ARG A 225 6.94 -7.12 9.89
C ARG A 225 6.48 -8.17 8.89
N GLU A 226 7.39 -8.95 8.32
CA GLU A 226 6.99 -10.16 7.58
C GLU A 226 6.12 -11.05 8.49
N LEU A 227 5.05 -11.64 7.95
CA LEU A 227 4.11 -12.46 8.72
C LEU A 227 4.81 -13.65 9.40
N ASN A 228 5.87 -14.18 8.79
CA ASN A 228 6.73 -15.23 9.37
C ASN A 228 7.40 -14.83 10.70
N SER A 229 7.48 -13.54 10.99
CA SER A 229 8.16 -12.96 12.14
C SER A 229 7.17 -12.50 13.21
N VAL A 230 5.86 -12.66 12.98
CA VAL A 230 4.82 -12.35 13.96
C VAL A 230 4.69 -13.54 14.92
N THR A 231 5.18 -13.37 16.15
CA THR A 231 5.22 -14.44 17.15
C THR A 231 4.00 -14.51 18.07
N ASP A 232 3.15 -13.48 18.07
CA ASP A 232 1.89 -13.50 18.83
C ASP A 232 0.81 -14.19 18.00
N ASP A 233 0.28 -15.30 18.53
CA ASP A 233 -0.71 -16.12 17.81
C ASP A 233 -1.97 -15.32 17.43
N ALA A 234 -2.49 -14.49 18.35
CA ALA A 234 -3.70 -13.72 18.08
C ALA A 234 -3.47 -12.70 16.96
N ALA A 235 -2.30 -12.07 16.93
CA ALA A 235 -1.89 -11.19 15.85
C ALA A 235 -1.71 -11.95 14.54
N TYR A 236 -0.97 -13.06 14.55
CA TYR A 236 -0.73 -13.92 13.39
C TYR A 236 -2.04 -14.38 12.73
N TYR A 237 -2.97 -14.93 13.52
CA TYR A 237 -4.26 -15.40 13.00
C TYR A 237 -5.14 -14.25 12.47
N ALA A 238 -5.12 -13.09 13.12
CA ALA A 238 -5.82 -11.92 12.61
C ALA A 238 -5.24 -11.45 11.27
N ASP A 239 -3.92 -11.49 11.12
CA ASP A 239 -3.23 -11.03 9.91
C ASP A 239 -3.38 -12.04 8.76
N CYS A 240 -3.36 -13.35 9.03
CA CYS A 240 -3.75 -14.40 8.06
C CYS A 240 -5.17 -14.16 7.52
N LYS A 241 -6.11 -13.84 8.41
CA LYS A 241 -7.50 -13.52 8.04
C LYS A 241 -7.57 -12.29 7.14
N TYR A 242 -6.83 -11.24 7.46
CA TYR A 242 -6.76 -10.03 6.64
C TYR A 242 -6.09 -10.29 5.29
N GLY A 243 -4.99 -11.04 5.24
CA GLY A 243 -4.32 -11.45 4.01
C GLY A 243 -5.26 -12.22 3.08
N LEU A 244 -6.03 -13.16 3.60
CA LEU A 244 -7.06 -13.88 2.83
C LEU A 244 -8.14 -12.94 2.29
N ALA A 245 -8.67 -12.04 3.12
CA ALA A 245 -9.66 -11.07 2.67
C ALA A 245 -9.10 -10.20 1.54
N GLN A 246 -7.84 -9.77 1.63
CA GLN A 246 -7.16 -9.00 0.60
C GLN A 246 -6.96 -9.79 -0.69
N LEU A 247 -6.64 -11.09 -0.63
CA LEU A 247 -6.59 -11.96 -1.82
C LEU A 247 -7.94 -12.03 -2.53
N PHE A 248 -9.05 -12.16 -1.78
CA PHE A 248 -10.39 -12.11 -2.38
C PHE A 248 -10.69 -10.76 -3.03
N VAL A 249 -10.29 -9.65 -2.39
CA VAL A 249 -10.47 -8.31 -2.97
C VAL A 249 -9.64 -8.13 -4.24
N LEU A 250 -8.38 -8.57 -4.24
CA LEU A 250 -7.49 -8.55 -5.40
C LEU A 250 -8.10 -9.31 -6.58
N PHE A 251 -8.55 -10.55 -6.32
CA PHE A 251 -9.21 -11.38 -7.32
C PHE A 251 -10.52 -10.73 -7.82
N ALA A 252 -11.39 -10.29 -6.92
CA ALA A 252 -12.73 -9.83 -7.29
C ALA A 252 -12.72 -8.50 -8.03
N LYS A 253 -11.86 -7.56 -7.61
CA LYS A 253 -11.78 -6.21 -8.19
C LYS A 253 -10.88 -6.13 -9.41
N LEU A 254 -9.73 -6.80 -9.40
CA LEU A 254 -8.72 -6.67 -10.45
C LEU A 254 -8.58 -7.91 -11.32
N LYS A 255 -9.16 -9.05 -10.92
CA LYS A 255 -8.98 -10.35 -11.58
C LYS A 255 -7.50 -10.74 -11.67
N THR A 256 -6.75 -10.33 -10.65
CA THR A 256 -5.33 -10.62 -10.51
C THR A 256 -5.12 -11.69 -9.45
N ILE A 257 -4.16 -12.58 -9.68
CA ILE A 257 -3.68 -13.54 -8.69
C ILE A 257 -2.19 -13.25 -8.45
N ASN A 258 -1.80 -13.14 -7.19
CA ASN A 258 -0.40 -13.24 -6.79
C ASN A 258 -0.09 -14.71 -6.53
N TYR A 259 0.73 -15.34 -7.38
CA TYR A 259 1.09 -16.76 -7.28
C TYR A 259 2.41 -16.98 -6.53
N ASP A 260 2.87 -15.96 -5.80
CA ASP A 260 4.01 -16.00 -4.89
C ASP A 260 3.60 -15.48 -3.51
N CYS A 261 2.34 -15.71 -3.12
CA CYS A 261 1.77 -15.17 -1.89
C CYS A 261 2.13 -16.03 -0.67
N HIS A 262 3.40 -16.06 -0.28
CA HIS A 262 3.87 -16.71 0.97
C HIS A 262 3.95 -15.72 2.13
N MET A 263 4.18 -16.22 3.36
CA MET A 263 4.26 -15.43 4.60
C MET A 263 5.35 -14.32 4.62
N GLY A 264 6.31 -14.35 3.69
CA GLY A 264 7.29 -13.27 3.52
C GLY A 264 6.75 -12.10 2.69
N ASN A 265 5.76 -12.37 1.83
CA ASN A 265 5.10 -11.39 0.97
C ASN A 265 3.81 -10.83 1.59
N ILE A 266 3.64 -11.03 2.90
CA ILE A 266 2.57 -10.43 3.71
C ILE A 266 3.23 -9.70 4.86
N LEU A 267 3.00 -8.39 4.95
CA LEU A 267 3.37 -7.61 6.13
C LEU A 267 2.22 -7.69 7.15
N GLY A 268 2.49 -8.13 8.37
CA GLY A 268 1.55 -8.24 9.47
C GLY A 268 1.93 -7.36 10.67
N SER A 269 0.97 -7.02 11.52
CA SER A 269 1.17 -6.25 12.74
C SER A 269 1.64 -7.16 13.87
N THR A 270 2.70 -6.75 14.57
CA THR A 270 3.14 -7.43 15.81
C THR A 270 2.18 -7.24 16.99
N LEU A 271 1.20 -6.33 16.87
CA LEU A 271 0.27 -6.03 17.94
C LEU A 271 -0.99 -6.92 17.85
N PRO A 272 -1.50 -7.44 18.96
CA PRO A 272 -2.76 -8.19 18.96
C PRO A 272 -3.94 -7.27 18.58
N PRO A 273 -5.04 -7.83 18.03
CA PRO A 273 -6.21 -7.04 17.66
C PRO A 273 -6.83 -6.38 18.89
N VAL A 274 -7.14 -5.08 18.80
CA VAL A 274 -7.75 -4.34 19.91
C VAL A 274 -9.19 -4.81 20.15
N ALA A 275 -9.49 -5.17 21.40
CA ALA A 275 -10.83 -5.56 21.83
C ALA A 275 -11.82 -4.39 21.60
N GLY A 276 -12.78 -4.56 20.70
CA GLY A 276 -13.77 -3.52 20.37
C GLY A 276 -13.95 -3.21 18.88
N GLY A 277 -13.20 -3.88 17.99
CA GLY A 277 -13.53 -3.89 16.55
C GLY A 277 -13.15 -2.63 15.78
N GLY A 278 -12.11 -1.92 16.22
CA GLY A 278 -11.46 -0.90 15.39
C GLY A 278 -10.90 -1.54 14.11
N SER A 279 -11.01 -0.83 12.98
CA SER A 279 -10.36 -1.19 11.72
C SER A 279 -8.87 -0.85 11.78
N ASP A 280 -8.14 -1.45 12.72
CA ASP A 280 -6.70 -1.30 12.76
C ASP A 280 -6.14 -1.99 11.52
N GLU A 281 -5.32 -1.29 10.73
CA GLU A 281 -4.60 -1.89 9.61
C GLU A 281 -3.79 -3.08 10.14
N ARG A 282 -4.17 -4.29 9.73
CA ARG A 282 -3.63 -5.55 10.27
C ARG A 282 -2.52 -6.13 9.42
N ALA A 283 -2.80 -6.27 8.13
CA ALA A 283 -1.86 -6.84 7.18
C ALA A 283 -1.92 -6.08 5.85
N VAL A 284 -0.87 -6.21 5.04
CA VAL A 284 -0.81 -5.70 3.66
C VAL A 284 -0.04 -6.67 2.78
N LEU A 285 -0.56 -6.94 1.59
CA LEU A 285 0.14 -7.73 0.57
C LEU A 285 1.25 -6.89 -0.09
N ILE A 286 2.43 -7.49 -0.25
CA ILE A 286 3.58 -6.92 -0.96
C ILE A 286 4.10 -7.90 -2.00
N ASP A 287 5.12 -7.46 -2.75
CA ASP A 287 5.83 -8.23 -3.77
C ASP A 287 4.90 -8.81 -4.86
N PHE A 288 4.64 -7.99 -5.88
CA PHE A 288 3.75 -8.33 -6.99
C PHE A 288 4.52 -8.68 -8.27
N GLY A 289 5.80 -9.04 -8.17
CA GLY A 289 6.63 -9.44 -9.30
C GLY A 289 6.09 -10.68 -10.03
N ARG A 290 5.31 -11.51 -9.33
CA ARG A 290 4.70 -12.75 -9.83
C ARG A 290 3.19 -12.70 -9.76
N THR A 291 2.58 -12.08 -10.78
CA THR A 291 1.12 -11.95 -10.86
C THR A 291 0.56 -12.38 -12.22
N ILE A 292 -0.64 -12.96 -12.19
CA ILE A 292 -1.42 -13.30 -13.38
C ILE A 292 -2.66 -12.44 -13.40
N ASN A 293 -2.89 -11.72 -14.51
CA ASN A 293 -4.15 -11.03 -14.75
C ASN A 293 -5.04 -11.91 -15.64
N LEU A 294 -6.12 -12.42 -15.05
CA LEU A 294 -7.05 -13.37 -15.65
C LEU A 294 -7.92 -12.79 -16.77
N THR A 295 -7.87 -11.47 -17.00
CA THR A 295 -8.60 -10.80 -18.09
C THR A 295 -7.74 -10.59 -19.34
N LYS A 296 -6.43 -10.86 -19.26
CA LYS A 296 -5.54 -10.73 -20.42
C LYS A 296 -5.71 -11.92 -21.37
N PRO A 297 -5.68 -11.71 -22.70
CA PRO A 297 -5.72 -12.81 -23.67
C PRO A 297 -4.59 -13.82 -23.51
N ARG A 298 -3.40 -13.34 -23.12
CA ARG A 298 -2.23 -14.16 -22.80
C ARG A 298 -2.00 -14.12 -21.29
N LEU A 299 -2.45 -15.17 -20.61
CA LEU A 299 -2.36 -15.31 -19.15
C LEU A 299 -0.91 -15.52 -18.68
N PHE A 300 -0.17 -16.36 -19.39
CA PHE A 300 1.20 -16.73 -19.07
C PHE A 300 2.16 -16.20 -20.16
N PRO A 301 3.26 -15.53 -19.78
CA PRO A 301 4.28 -15.11 -20.73
C PRO A 301 4.87 -16.30 -21.49
N SER A 302 5.11 -17.44 -20.83
CA SER A 302 5.61 -18.67 -21.44
C SER A 302 4.92 -19.90 -20.81
N HIS A 303 5.15 -21.09 -21.37
CA HIS A 303 4.68 -22.39 -20.85
C HIS A 303 3.16 -22.52 -20.58
N ALA A 304 2.32 -21.72 -21.23
CA ALA A 304 0.89 -21.70 -20.97
C ALA A 304 0.22 -23.08 -21.06
N GLY A 305 0.55 -23.87 -22.08
CA GLY A 305 0.01 -25.22 -22.26
C GLY A 305 0.39 -26.17 -21.13
N GLU A 306 1.66 -26.17 -20.74
CA GLU A 306 2.18 -27.01 -19.66
C GLU A 306 1.57 -26.65 -18.30
N ILE A 307 1.46 -25.34 -17.99
CA ILE A 307 0.83 -24.88 -16.74
C ILE A 307 -0.64 -25.31 -16.68
N MET A 308 -1.39 -25.14 -17.78
CA MET A 308 -2.78 -25.55 -17.86
C MET A 308 -2.94 -27.08 -17.75
N GLU A 309 -2.05 -27.85 -18.36
CA GLU A 309 -2.04 -29.31 -18.25
C GLU A 309 -1.76 -29.76 -16.82
N LYS A 310 -0.72 -29.23 -16.18
CA LYS A 310 -0.40 -29.48 -14.77
C LYS A 310 -1.57 -29.11 -13.86
N TYR A 311 -2.19 -27.93 -14.06
CA TYR A 311 -3.40 -27.55 -13.35
C TYR A 311 -4.50 -28.62 -13.48
N ASN A 312 -4.79 -29.09 -14.69
CA ASN A 312 -5.84 -30.10 -14.93
C ASN A 312 -5.53 -31.42 -14.21
N VAL A 313 -4.27 -31.84 -14.23
CA VAL A 313 -3.82 -33.06 -13.56
C VAL A 313 -4.00 -32.95 -12.04
N PHE A 314 -3.62 -31.80 -11.46
CA PHE A 314 -3.63 -31.59 -10.01
C PHE A 314 -5.03 -31.31 -9.45
N SER A 315 -5.82 -30.49 -10.13
CA SER A 315 -7.20 -30.20 -9.76
C SER A 315 -8.14 -31.38 -10.05
N GLY A 316 -7.80 -32.22 -11.04
CA GLY A 316 -8.73 -33.20 -11.60
C GLY A 316 -9.91 -32.57 -12.33
N SER A 317 -9.83 -31.29 -12.68
CA SER A 317 -10.82 -30.51 -13.42
C SER A 317 -10.22 -29.97 -14.73
N ASN A 318 -10.96 -29.12 -15.43
CA ASN A 318 -10.52 -28.41 -16.62
C ASN A 318 -10.30 -26.92 -16.29
N PHE A 319 -9.09 -26.44 -16.51
CA PHE A 319 -8.66 -25.06 -16.26
C PHE A 319 -9.59 -24.03 -16.89
N GLN A 320 -9.97 -24.22 -18.15
CA GLN A 320 -10.81 -23.25 -18.86
C GLN A 320 -12.24 -23.21 -18.29
N LYS A 321 -12.77 -24.37 -17.89
CA LYS A 321 -14.07 -24.47 -17.20
C LYS A 321 -14.02 -23.75 -15.85
N ASP A 322 -13.03 -24.06 -15.03
CA ASP A 322 -12.89 -23.47 -13.70
C ASP A 322 -12.66 -21.94 -13.79
N LEU A 323 -11.80 -21.51 -14.71
CA LEU A 323 -11.55 -20.09 -15.00
C LEU A 323 -12.85 -19.38 -15.41
N SER A 324 -13.61 -19.96 -16.34
CA SER A 324 -14.87 -19.39 -16.82
C SER A 324 -15.91 -19.25 -15.71
N GLU A 325 -15.93 -20.19 -14.75
CA GLU A 325 -16.81 -20.12 -13.59
C GLU A 325 -16.40 -18.96 -12.66
N ILE A 326 -15.13 -18.91 -12.25
CA ILE A 326 -14.71 -17.95 -11.22
C ILE A 326 -14.54 -16.52 -11.74
N ILE A 327 -14.21 -16.34 -13.03
CA ILE A 327 -13.97 -15.00 -13.60
C ILE A 327 -15.23 -14.13 -13.50
N GLY A 328 -16.42 -14.74 -13.48
CA GLY A 328 -17.70 -14.07 -13.31
C GLY A 328 -17.94 -13.48 -11.92
N TYR A 329 -17.26 -13.95 -10.86
CA TYR A 329 -17.51 -13.53 -9.48
C TYR A 329 -17.10 -12.08 -9.22
N ARG A 330 -18.05 -11.24 -8.84
CA ARG A 330 -17.82 -9.84 -8.46
C ARG A 330 -17.60 -9.74 -6.96
N ILE A 331 -17.15 -8.57 -6.49
CA ILE A 331 -16.95 -8.38 -5.04
C ILE A 331 -18.22 -8.62 -4.23
N THR A 332 -19.39 -8.28 -4.78
CA THR A 332 -20.69 -8.49 -4.14
C THR A 332 -21.11 -9.95 -4.05
N ASP A 333 -20.52 -10.85 -4.85
CA ASP A 333 -20.77 -12.29 -4.76
C ASP A 333 -20.18 -12.92 -3.50
N PHE A 334 -19.34 -12.16 -2.79
CA PHE A 334 -18.75 -12.51 -1.51
C PHE A 334 -19.53 -11.92 -0.31
N TYR A 335 -20.74 -11.39 -0.54
CA TYR A 335 -21.62 -10.87 0.51
C TYR A 335 -22.84 -11.76 0.70
N VAL A 336 -23.29 -11.89 1.95
CA VAL A 336 -24.59 -12.48 2.25
C VAL A 336 -25.68 -11.48 1.93
N SER A 337 -26.69 -11.92 1.18
CA SER A 337 -27.87 -11.13 0.83
C SER A 337 -29.13 -11.99 0.96
N ARG A 338 -30.31 -11.39 0.75
CA ARG A 338 -31.57 -12.13 0.74
C ARG A 338 -31.57 -13.26 -0.29
N ASP A 339 -30.90 -13.04 -1.42
CA ASP A 339 -30.90 -13.94 -2.58
C ASP A 339 -29.62 -14.80 -2.65
N THR A 340 -28.67 -14.57 -1.74
CA THR A 340 -27.39 -15.31 -1.70
C THR A 340 -27.07 -15.69 -0.26
N PRO A 341 -27.43 -16.92 0.16
CA PRO A 341 -27.18 -17.39 1.52
C PRO A 341 -25.69 -17.61 1.78
N GLU A 342 -25.30 -17.58 3.05
CA GLU A 342 -23.91 -17.76 3.50
C GLU A 342 -23.24 -19.00 2.92
N ALA A 343 -23.95 -20.13 2.86
CA ALA A 343 -23.40 -21.36 2.29
C ALA A 343 -22.96 -21.21 0.82
N VAL A 344 -23.69 -20.43 0.02
CA VAL A 344 -23.35 -20.15 -1.39
C VAL A 344 -22.14 -19.23 -1.48
N VAL A 345 -22.04 -18.24 -0.59
CA VAL A 345 -20.87 -17.37 -0.50
C VAL A 345 -19.61 -18.16 -0.14
N ILE A 346 -19.70 -19.03 0.85
CA ILE A 346 -18.59 -19.90 1.28
C ILE A 346 -18.16 -20.83 0.14
N ASP A 347 -19.10 -21.44 -0.60
CA ASP A 347 -18.78 -22.27 -1.78
C ASP A 347 -17.97 -21.50 -2.83
N ARG A 348 -18.41 -20.27 -3.17
CA ARG A 348 -17.69 -19.40 -4.11
C ARG A 348 -16.29 -19.03 -3.62
N MET A 349 -16.16 -18.68 -2.34
CA MET A 349 -14.86 -18.39 -1.73
C MET A 349 -13.93 -19.60 -1.82
N GLN A 350 -14.43 -20.79 -1.49
CA GLN A 350 -13.65 -22.02 -1.58
C GLN A 350 -13.20 -22.31 -3.01
N LYS A 351 -14.07 -22.14 -4.01
CA LYS A 351 -13.72 -22.33 -5.43
C LYS A 351 -12.58 -21.42 -5.87
N VAL A 352 -12.62 -20.15 -5.47
CA VAL A 352 -11.54 -19.20 -5.77
C VAL A 352 -10.23 -19.61 -5.09
N ILE A 353 -10.25 -20.00 -3.81
CA ILE A 353 -9.04 -20.45 -3.11
C ILE A 353 -8.46 -21.71 -3.77
N LYS A 354 -9.30 -22.71 -4.07
CA LYS A 354 -8.89 -23.92 -4.80
C LYS A 354 -8.22 -23.58 -6.12
N PHE A 355 -8.85 -22.74 -6.93
CA PHE A 355 -8.30 -22.33 -8.22
C PHE A 355 -6.94 -21.64 -8.06
N ILE A 356 -6.84 -20.66 -7.14
CA ILE A 356 -5.58 -19.95 -6.86
C ILE A 356 -4.51 -20.95 -6.44
N SER A 357 -4.79 -21.87 -5.51
CA SER A 357 -3.82 -22.85 -5.03
C SER A 357 -3.32 -23.80 -6.11
N TYR A 358 -4.21 -24.33 -6.96
CA TYR A 358 -3.80 -25.20 -8.05
C TYR A 358 -3.02 -24.45 -9.13
N LEU A 359 -3.41 -23.21 -9.44
CA LEU A 359 -2.73 -22.38 -10.42
C LEU A 359 -1.34 -21.95 -9.93
N ASP A 360 -1.24 -21.51 -8.68
CA ASP A 360 0.01 -21.20 -7.99
C ASP A 360 0.98 -22.38 -8.09
N TYR A 361 0.53 -23.53 -7.64
CA TYR A 361 1.34 -24.74 -7.69
C TYR A 361 1.73 -25.13 -9.12
N ALA A 362 0.78 -25.21 -10.06
CA ALA A 362 1.07 -25.55 -11.45
C ALA A 362 2.07 -24.58 -12.10
N THR A 363 1.98 -23.29 -11.77
CA THR A 363 2.90 -22.26 -12.26
C THR A 363 4.30 -22.48 -11.67
N ASN A 364 4.41 -22.59 -10.34
CA ASN A 364 5.69 -22.75 -9.67
C ASN A 364 6.40 -24.06 -10.04
N THR A 365 5.67 -25.17 -10.16
CA THR A 365 6.22 -26.46 -10.64
C THR A 365 6.64 -26.47 -12.11
N THR A 366 6.27 -25.46 -12.88
CA THR A 366 6.68 -25.31 -14.28
C THR A 366 7.94 -24.46 -14.40
N TYR A 367 8.04 -23.40 -13.61
CA TYR A 367 9.19 -22.47 -13.68
C TYR A 367 10.36 -22.87 -12.77
N PHE A 368 10.11 -23.61 -11.69
CA PHE A 368 11.12 -23.91 -10.67
C PHE A 368 11.36 -25.41 -10.53
N ASN A 369 12.62 -25.76 -10.27
CA ASN A 369 12.96 -27.12 -9.93
C ASN A 369 12.33 -27.48 -8.57
N MET A 370 11.52 -28.52 -8.57
CA MET A 370 10.72 -29.00 -7.44
C MET A 370 11.57 -29.79 -6.44
N ASP A 371 12.68 -29.23 -5.99
CA ASP A 371 13.40 -29.80 -4.86
C ASP A 371 12.53 -29.65 -3.60
N PRO A 372 12.09 -30.77 -2.96
CA PRO A 372 11.31 -30.71 -1.73
C PRO A 372 12.05 -29.99 -0.59
N ALA A 373 13.38 -29.91 -0.65
CA ALA A 373 14.19 -29.14 0.30
C ALA A 373 14.03 -27.62 0.15
N ILE A 374 13.53 -27.14 -1.01
CA ILE A 374 13.36 -25.72 -1.34
C ILE A 374 11.91 -25.26 -1.10
N GLY A 375 10.96 -26.18 -0.90
CA GLY A 375 9.59 -25.86 -0.45
C GLY A 375 8.59 -25.49 -1.55
N PHE A 376 8.89 -25.82 -2.81
CA PHE A 376 7.96 -25.70 -3.94
C PHE A 376 7.07 -26.94 -4.13
N ASP A 377 7.01 -27.83 -3.13
CA ASP A 377 6.24 -29.07 -3.16
C ASP A 377 4.75 -28.89 -2.77
N ARG A 378 4.30 -27.63 -2.62
CA ARG A 378 2.93 -27.21 -2.30
C ARG A 378 2.70 -25.74 -2.74
N PRO A 379 1.45 -25.23 -2.71
CA PRO A 379 1.16 -23.84 -3.05
C PRO A 379 1.87 -22.87 -2.10
N GLN A 380 2.30 -21.71 -2.60
CA GLN A 380 3.01 -20.69 -1.82
C GLN A 380 2.12 -20.03 -0.75
N LEU A 381 0.80 -20.00 -0.96
CA LEU A 381 -0.18 -19.54 0.05
C LEU A 381 -0.42 -20.50 1.24
N ILE A 382 0.50 -21.44 1.49
CA ILE A 382 0.38 -22.50 2.50
C ILE A 382 -0.03 -21.98 3.89
N ALA A 383 0.57 -20.89 4.36
CA ALA A 383 0.26 -20.31 5.68
C ALA A 383 -1.23 -19.93 5.82
N LEU A 384 -1.81 -19.41 4.73
CA LEU A 384 -3.21 -19.04 4.68
C LEU A 384 -4.13 -20.25 4.53
N LEU A 385 -3.65 -21.31 3.87
CA LEU A 385 -4.39 -22.56 3.74
C LEU A 385 -4.41 -23.34 5.06
N ASP A 386 -3.29 -23.40 5.79
CA ASP A 386 -3.21 -23.98 7.13
C ASP A 386 -4.15 -23.23 8.09
N TYR A 387 -4.24 -21.90 7.98
CA TYR A 387 -5.24 -21.13 8.73
C TYR A 387 -6.69 -21.54 8.44
N ILE A 388 -7.05 -21.80 7.17
CA ILE A 388 -8.40 -22.20 6.78
C ILE A 388 -8.69 -23.65 7.19
N TYR A 389 -7.82 -24.59 6.82
CA TYR A 389 -8.13 -26.02 6.86
C TYR A 389 -7.55 -26.73 8.09
N GLY A 390 -6.59 -26.11 8.77
CA GLY A 390 -5.85 -26.65 9.91
C GLY A 390 -4.42 -27.02 9.54
N ASP A 391 -3.51 -26.89 10.51
CA ASP A 391 -2.08 -27.18 10.33
C ASP A 391 -1.85 -28.61 9.82
N GLY A 392 -1.03 -28.73 8.78
CA GLY A 392 -0.60 -30.02 8.24
C GLY A 392 -1.63 -30.73 7.36
N VAL A 393 -2.80 -30.14 7.12
CA VAL A 393 -3.78 -30.64 6.13
C VAL A 393 -3.21 -30.58 4.71
N ILE A 394 -2.33 -29.62 4.45
CA ILE A 394 -1.55 -29.53 3.21
C ILE A 394 -0.11 -29.93 3.53
N SER A 395 0.14 -31.24 3.45
CA SER A 395 1.44 -31.82 3.79
C SER A 395 2.53 -31.44 2.79
N ARG A 396 3.80 -31.57 3.20
CA ARG A 396 4.94 -31.65 2.27
C ARG A 396 4.70 -32.78 1.27
N GLY A 397 5.24 -32.61 0.06
CA GLY A 397 5.03 -33.51 -1.06
C GLY A 397 3.56 -33.57 -1.47
N TRP A 398 2.88 -32.41 -1.52
CA TRP A 398 1.43 -32.31 -1.76
C TRP A 398 0.97 -33.18 -2.93
N ILE A 399 1.82 -33.35 -3.96
CA ILE A 399 1.53 -34.19 -5.14
C ILE A 399 2.34 -35.49 -5.24
N ALA A 400 3.36 -35.68 -4.41
CA ALA A 400 3.91 -37.04 -4.19
C ALA A 400 2.88 -37.95 -3.49
N THR A 401 1.86 -37.35 -2.86
CA THR A 401 0.71 -38.06 -2.31
C THR A 401 -0.38 -38.30 -3.36
N ASN A 402 -1.08 -39.43 -3.22
CA ASN A 402 -2.22 -39.85 -4.05
C ASN A 402 -3.19 -38.67 -4.34
N LYS A 403 -3.72 -38.55 -5.56
CA LYS A 403 -4.73 -37.54 -5.98
C LYS A 403 -5.89 -37.40 -4.99
N GLU A 404 -6.24 -38.48 -4.29
CA GLU A 404 -7.25 -38.47 -3.24
C GLU A 404 -6.87 -37.61 -2.02
N THR A 405 -5.60 -37.59 -1.63
CA THR A 405 -5.07 -36.76 -0.55
C THR A 405 -5.19 -35.27 -0.89
N ILE A 406 -4.84 -34.89 -2.12
CA ILE A 406 -4.97 -33.51 -2.62
C ILE A 406 -6.43 -33.04 -2.57
N ARG A 407 -7.38 -33.91 -2.93
CA ARG A 407 -8.81 -33.57 -2.89
C ARG A 407 -9.29 -33.36 -1.45
N LYS A 408 -8.80 -34.18 -0.51
CA LYS A 408 -9.10 -34.06 0.92
C LYS A 408 -8.48 -32.82 1.56
N SER A 409 -7.37 -32.29 1.01
CA SER A 409 -6.76 -31.04 1.50
C SER A 409 -7.70 -29.84 1.50
N PHE A 410 -8.76 -29.87 0.69
CA PHE A 410 -9.78 -28.82 0.65
C PHE A 410 -11.17 -29.33 1.04
N GLU A 411 -11.25 -30.38 1.85
CA GLU A 411 -12.52 -30.84 2.39
C GLU A 411 -13.10 -29.76 3.33
N MET A 412 -14.36 -29.41 3.13
CA MET A 412 -15.03 -28.38 3.92
C MET A 412 -15.43 -28.95 5.29
N ASN A 413 -14.55 -28.77 6.29
CA ASN A 413 -14.83 -29.11 7.69
C ASN A 413 -15.48 -27.93 8.45
N HIS A 414 -15.89 -28.16 9.70
CA HIS A 414 -16.54 -27.12 10.52
C HIS A 414 -15.62 -25.90 10.77
N HIS A 415 -14.32 -26.14 10.96
CA HIS A 415 -13.32 -25.09 11.17
C HIS A 415 -13.20 -24.19 9.93
N ALA A 416 -12.91 -24.77 8.77
CA ALA A 416 -12.82 -24.07 7.49
C ALA A 416 -14.08 -23.27 7.18
N ARG A 417 -15.25 -23.86 7.41
CA ARG A 417 -16.53 -23.17 7.25
C ARG A 417 -16.63 -21.93 8.15
N GLY A 418 -16.23 -22.06 9.43
CA GLY A 418 -16.16 -20.96 10.38
C GLY A 418 -15.21 -19.84 9.93
N ILE A 419 -14.02 -20.21 9.42
CA ILE A 419 -13.06 -19.26 8.88
C ILE A 419 -13.64 -18.48 7.69
N TYR A 420 -14.18 -19.18 6.69
CA TYR A 420 -14.82 -18.53 5.53
C TYR A 420 -15.99 -17.64 5.94
N ALA A 421 -16.88 -18.11 6.81
CA ALA A 421 -17.98 -17.29 7.33
C ALA A 421 -17.46 -16.00 7.99
N SER A 422 -16.34 -16.09 8.71
CA SER A 422 -15.73 -14.93 9.37
C SER A 422 -15.07 -13.94 8.40
N LEU A 423 -14.72 -14.36 7.18
CA LEU A 423 -14.15 -13.50 6.13
C LEU A 423 -15.20 -12.61 5.47
N ILE A 424 -16.44 -13.08 5.36
CA ILE A 424 -17.56 -12.34 4.74
C ILE A 424 -17.71 -10.91 5.30
N PRO A 425 -17.88 -10.71 6.63
CA PRO A 425 -18.01 -9.36 7.19
C PRO A 425 -16.74 -8.53 7.03
N LEU A 426 -15.56 -9.16 7.00
CA LEU A 426 -14.28 -8.47 6.82
C LEU A 426 -14.09 -7.99 5.37
N ILE A 427 -14.33 -8.84 4.38
CA ILE A 427 -14.30 -8.46 2.95
C ILE A 427 -15.28 -7.30 2.73
N ARG A 428 -16.48 -7.40 3.32
CA ARG A 428 -17.45 -6.32 3.28
C ARG A 428 -16.92 -5.04 3.92
N SER A 429 -16.32 -5.08 5.11
CA SER A 429 -15.83 -3.87 5.77
C SER A 429 -14.67 -3.19 5.04
N ILE A 430 -13.79 -3.95 4.39
CA ILE A 430 -12.67 -3.40 3.61
C ILE A 430 -13.07 -2.97 2.19
N THR A 431 -14.27 -3.34 1.70
CA THR A 431 -14.72 -2.98 0.34
C THR A 431 -16.00 -2.13 0.24
N GLU A 432 -16.87 -2.15 1.25
CA GLU A 432 -18.03 -1.27 1.35
C GLU A 432 -17.72 -0.05 2.23
N ALA A 433 -17.96 1.14 1.69
CA ALA A 433 -17.84 2.37 2.49
C ALA A 433 -18.95 2.42 3.55
N PRO A 434 -18.67 2.94 4.77
CA PRO A 434 -19.70 3.11 5.80
C PRO A 434 -20.89 3.92 5.27
N LEU A 435 -22.11 3.47 5.60
CA LEU A 435 -23.34 4.19 5.27
C LEU A 435 -23.31 5.59 5.91
N GLY A 436 -23.40 6.65 5.08
CA GLY A 436 -23.39 8.05 5.54
C GLY A 436 -22.14 8.85 5.20
N VAL A 437 -21.07 8.23 4.69
CA VAL A 437 -19.90 8.99 4.21
C VAL A 437 -20.18 9.56 2.81
N ALA A 438 -20.64 10.81 2.78
CA ALA A 438 -21.03 11.53 1.55
C ALA A 438 -19.85 11.95 0.66
N ASN A 439 -18.60 11.84 1.14
CA ASN A 439 -17.39 12.25 0.43
C ASN A 439 -16.56 11.01 0.07
N ARG A 440 -16.94 10.36 -1.03
CA ARG A 440 -16.19 9.23 -1.60
C ARG A 440 -15.22 9.75 -2.65
N LEU A 441 -14.05 9.14 -2.74
CA LEU A 441 -13.28 9.23 -3.98
C LEU A 441 -13.97 8.44 -5.07
N SER A 442 -14.21 9.10 -6.19
CA SER A 442 -14.46 8.41 -7.44
C SER A 442 -13.13 7.97 -8.05
N SER A 443 -13.18 6.93 -8.90
CA SER A 443 -12.04 6.55 -9.74
C SER A 443 -11.51 7.73 -10.57
N SER A 444 -12.41 8.62 -11.02
CA SER A 444 -12.01 9.86 -11.72
C SER A 444 -11.23 10.84 -10.86
N ALA A 445 -11.49 10.89 -9.54
CA ALA A 445 -10.76 11.75 -8.63
C ALA A 445 -9.34 11.20 -8.36
N ILE A 446 -9.20 9.88 -8.22
CA ILE A 446 -7.89 9.21 -8.16
C ILE A 446 -7.09 9.45 -9.44
N GLN A 447 -7.71 9.26 -10.61
CA GLN A 447 -7.06 9.53 -11.90
C GLN A 447 -6.58 10.98 -11.97
N GLY A 448 -7.43 11.96 -11.63
CA GLY A 448 -7.03 13.37 -11.60
C GLY A 448 -5.90 13.67 -10.62
N MET A 449 -5.76 12.91 -9.52
CA MET A 449 -4.63 13.01 -8.61
C MET A 449 -3.35 12.40 -9.18
N MET A 450 -3.43 11.31 -9.94
CA MET A 450 -2.29 10.75 -10.69
C MET A 450 -1.83 11.70 -11.80
N ASP A 451 -2.79 12.30 -12.51
CA ASP A 451 -2.53 13.25 -13.59
C ASP A 451 -1.84 14.51 -13.06
N SER A 452 -2.28 15.01 -11.89
CA SER A 452 -1.68 16.17 -11.22
C SER A 452 -0.40 15.86 -10.43
N GLY A 453 0.15 14.64 -10.51
CA GLY A 453 1.34 14.21 -9.78
C GLY A 453 1.18 14.18 -8.25
N ARG A 454 -0.06 14.16 -7.74
CA ARG A 454 -0.30 14.05 -6.29
C ARG A 454 -0.14 12.63 -5.80
N ILE A 455 -0.54 11.65 -6.61
CA ILE A 455 -0.31 10.22 -6.42
C ILE A 455 0.70 9.79 -7.48
N PHE A 456 1.74 9.08 -7.08
CA PHE A 456 2.72 8.54 -8.03
C PHE A 456 2.07 7.53 -8.97
N SER A 457 2.52 7.52 -10.21
CA SER A 457 2.15 6.51 -11.20
C SER A 457 3.32 6.29 -12.14
N VAL A 458 3.57 5.04 -12.48
CA VAL A 458 4.57 4.72 -13.49
C VAL A 458 3.99 5.10 -14.85
N LYS A 459 4.55 6.15 -15.46
CA LYS A 459 4.10 6.69 -16.74
C LYS A 459 4.98 6.15 -17.86
N PRO A 460 4.39 5.77 -19.01
CA PRO A 460 5.15 5.51 -20.22
C PRO A 460 5.99 6.75 -20.59
N ARG A 461 7.23 6.54 -21.07
CA ARG A 461 8.12 7.60 -21.60
C ARG A 461 8.62 8.64 -20.59
N VAL A 462 8.39 8.44 -19.29
CA VAL A 462 9.07 9.22 -18.23
C VAL A 462 10.40 8.55 -17.91
N SER A 463 11.47 9.34 -17.82
CA SER A 463 12.76 8.86 -17.32
C SER A 463 12.71 8.70 -15.81
N TYR A 464 13.10 7.52 -15.35
CA TYR A 464 13.29 7.18 -13.95
C TYR A 464 14.77 7.12 -13.57
N ASP A 465 15.64 7.52 -14.48
CA ASP A 465 17.07 7.65 -14.25
C ASP A 465 17.35 8.82 -13.28
N ARG A 466 18.19 8.53 -12.28
CA ARG A 466 18.64 9.44 -11.23
C ARG A 466 20.16 9.51 -11.16
N SER A 467 20.86 9.17 -12.23
CA SER A 467 22.32 9.11 -12.24
C SER A 467 23.00 10.48 -12.07
N ASN A 468 22.29 11.58 -12.28
CA ASN A 468 22.79 12.92 -11.99
C ASN A 468 22.49 13.33 -10.53
N VAL A 469 23.49 13.20 -9.65
CA VAL A 469 23.38 13.53 -8.21
C VAL A 469 23.06 15.02 -7.98
N ALA A 470 23.47 15.91 -8.89
CA ALA A 470 23.18 17.34 -8.76
C ALA A 470 21.67 17.63 -8.76
N ASP A 471 20.86 16.78 -9.41
CA ASP A 471 19.41 16.94 -9.49
C ASP A 471 18.69 16.50 -8.20
N TRP A 472 19.39 15.86 -7.26
CA TRP A 472 18.80 15.35 -6.03
C TRP A 472 18.66 16.44 -4.97
N ILE A 473 19.56 17.41 -4.99
CA ILE A 473 19.63 18.46 -3.99
C ILE A 473 18.58 19.51 -4.31
N VAL A 474 17.70 19.74 -3.34
CA VAL A 474 16.76 20.85 -3.39
C VAL A 474 17.50 22.12 -2.97
N VAL A 475 17.80 22.99 -3.92
CA VAL A 475 18.17 24.38 -3.59
C VAL A 475 16.89 25.03 -3.08
N GLU A 476 16.75 25.17 -1.77
CA GLU A 476 15.70 26.02 -1.21
C GLU A 476 15.96 27.43 -1.73
N GLU A 477 15.17 27.89 -2.71
CA GLU A 477 15.19 29.29 -3.07
C GLU A 477 14.98 30.07 -1.77
N PRO A 478 15.90 30.99 -1.41
CA PRO A 478 15.75 31.76 -0.20
C PRO A 478 14.38 32.42 -0.28
N GLN A 479 13.52 32.09 0.69
CA GLN A 479 12.20 32.69 0.83
C GLN A 479 12.44 34.20 0.80
N VAL A 480 12.19 34.82 -0.36
CA VAL A 480 12.27 36.27 -0.49
C VAL A 480 11.19 36.75 0.45
N SER A 481 11.62 37.20 1.63
CA SER A 481 10.73 37.78 2.61
C SER A 481 10.04 38.89 1.84
N SER A 482 8.75 38.72 1.61
CA SER A 482 7.95 39.76 1.02
C SER A 482 7.94 40.86 2.07
N PHE A 483 8.90 41.78 1.94
CA PHE A 483 8.89 43.04 2.62
C PHE A 483 7.52 43.64 2.31
N VAL A 484 6.68 43.63 3.33
CA VAL A 484 5.43 44.36 3.38
C VAL A 484 5.81 45.80 3.08
N THR A 485 5.71 46.18 1.81
CA THR A 485 5.76 47.58 1.41
C THR A 485 4.46 48.16 1.93
N THR A 486 4.53 48.73 3.12
CA THR A 486 3.52 49.64 3.65
C THR A 486 3.32 50.74 2.62
N ARG A 487 2.28 50.60 1.79
CA ARG A 487 1.78 51.68 0.94
C ARG A 487 1.26 52.78 1.86
N SER A 488 2.15 53.71 2.17
CA SER A 488 1.84 55.08 2.57
C SER A 488 0.79 55.65 1.60
N LYS A 489 -0.37 56.00 2.13
CA LYS A 489 -1.40 56.77 1.42
C LYS A 489 -0.89 58.21 1.28
N ALA A 490 -0.27 58.54 0.15
CA ALA A 490 -0.08 59.91 -0.26
C ALA A 490 -1.42 60.49 -0.74
N ALA A 491 -1.76 61.65 -0.20
CA ALA A 491 -2.97 62.40 -0.45
C ALA A 491 -3.05 62.89 -1.91
N ALA A 492 -4.21 62.72 -2.53
CA ALA A 492 -4.59 63.45 -3.72
C ALA A 492 -5.29 64.75 -3.29
N VAL A 493 -4.66 65.87 -3.61
CA VAL A 493 -5.23 67.23 -3.54
C VAL A 493 -6.08 67.46 -4.80
N PRO A 494 -7.30 68.00 -4.68
CA PRO A 494 -7.93 68.73 -5.78
C PRO A 494 -7.95 70.24 -5.51
N ILE A 495 -7.65 70.98 -6.58
CA ILE A 495 -7.59 72.44 -6.67
C ILE A 495 -9.01 73.03 -6.79
N ALA A 496 -9.28 74.02 -5.92
CA ALA A 496 -10.16 75.19 -5.98
C ALA A 496 -11.44 75.22 -6.86
N GLU A 497 -12.58 75.64 -6.27
CA GLU A 497 -13.07 77.03 -6.37
C GLU A 497 -14.29 77.33 -5.45
N LYS A 498 -14.16 78.45 -4.72
CA LYS A 498 -15.13 79.47 -4.26
C LYS A 498 -16.56 79.10 -3.80
N TYR A 499 -16.89 79.39 -2.53
CA TYR A 499 -17.65 80.58 -2.05
C TYR A 499 -18.24 80.37 -0.63
N ALA A 500 -18.13 81.43 0.19
CA ALA A 500 -18.99 81.85 1.31
C ALA A 500 -19.09 81.05 2.65
N ILE A 501 -18.57 81.71 3.69
CA ILE A 501 -18.89 81.70 5.16
C ILE A 501 -20.40 82.03 5.39
N PRO A 502 -21.15 81.73 6.51
CA PRO A 502 -20.73 81.58 7.93
C PRO A 502 -21.42 80.56 8.89
N THR A 503 -20.70 80.28 9.99
CA THR A 503 -21.10 80.20 11.42
C THR A 503 -21.89 79.04 12.07
N ARG A 504 -21.50 78.82 13.35
CA ARG A 504 -22.12 78.19 14.54
C ARG A 504 -21.60 76.78 14.87
N SER A 505 -20.75 76.56 15.87
CA SER A 505 -20.82 76.80 17.34
C SER A 505 -21.63 75.75 18.13
N ARG A 506 -21.07 75.41 19.31
CA ARG A 506 -21.48 74.49 20.39
C ARG A 506 -20.93 73.05 20.24
N ALA A 507 -19.98 72.60 21.08
CA ALA A 507 -19.96 72.48 22.55
C ALA A 507 -20.89 71.37 23.08
N GLY A 508 -20.33 70.45 23.87
CA GLY A 508 -21.12 69.50 24.65
C GLY A 508 -20.39 68.22 25.03
N ASP A 509 -19.59 68.31 26.08
CA ASP A 509 -19.19 67.20 26.96
C ASP A 509 -20.41 66.40 27.48
N PHE A 510 -20.23 65.10 27.77
CA PHE A 510 -20.33 64.51 29.13
C PHE A 510 -20.55 62.98 29.12
N SER A 511 -19.66 62.30 29.84
CA SER A 511 -19.86 61.20 30.81
C SER A 511 -20.82 60.02 30.54
N GLY A 512 -20.26 58.82 30.70
CA GLY A 512 -20.39 58.07 31.97
C GLY A 512 -21.52 57.02 32.12
N GLY A 513 -21.14 55.85 32.66
CA GLY A 513 -22.03 54.92 33.38
C GLY A 513 -22.35 53.61 32.62
N LYS A 514 -21.58 52.53 32.77
CA LYS A 514 -21.75 51.44 33.76
C LYS A 514 -23.22 51.05 34.05
N SER A 515 -23.60 49.79 33.74
CA SER A 515 -23.77 48.71 34.73
C SER A 515 -24.86 47.66 34.39
N ARG A 516 -24.44 46.39 34.52
CA ARG A 516 -25.14 45.21 35.08
C ARG A 516 -26.27 44.45 34.36
N ARG A 517 -25.92 43.18 34.12
CA ARG A 517 -26.57 41.90 34.53
C ARG A 517 -28.04 41.67 34.14
N GLN A 518 -28.28 40.50 33.51
CA GLN A 518 -28.95 39.39 34.19
C GLN A 518 -28.76 38.02 33.49
N THR A 519 -28.56 37.03 34.35
CA THR A 519 -28.48 35.57 34.17
C THR A 519 -29.84 34.94 33.87
N LYS A 520 -29.87 33.78 33.21
CA LYS A 520 -30.91 32.74 33.43
C LYS A 520 -30.33 31.33 33.24
N GLN A 521 -30.41 30.54 34.31
CA GLN A 521 -30.36 29.08 34.31
C GLN A 521 -31.76 28.48 34.04
N THR A 522 -31.75 27.20 33.63
CA THR A 522 -32.39 26.01 34.26
C THR A 522 -33.28 25.20 33.32
N LYS A 523 -32.96 23.90 33.13
CA LYS A 523 -33.82 22.77 33.54
C LYS A 523 -33.19 21.39 33.26
N GLN A 524 -33.10 20.61 34.34
CA GLN A 524 -32.89 19.16 34.39
C GLN A 524 -34.19 18.39 34.01
N LYS A 525 -34.06 17.15 33.54
CA LYS A 525 -35.07 16.09 33.68
C LYS A 525 -34.39 14.73 33.96
N LYS A 526 -34.89 14.04 35.00
CA LYS A 526 -34.51 12.69 35.48
C LYS A 526 -35.49 11.62 34.98
N HIS A 527 -34.93 10.40 34.82
CA HIS A 527 -35.46 9.03 34.98
C HIS A 527 -36.81 8.56 34.42
N LYS A 528 -36.76 7.38 33.75
CA LYS A 528 -37.63 6.23 34.06
C LYS A 528 -36.96 4.88 33.68
N THR A 529 -36.88 3.99 34.65
CA THR A 529 -36.60 2.55 34.60
C THR A 529 -37.91 1.77 34.45
N ASN A 530 -37.88 0.60 33.78
CA ASN A 530 -38.77 -0.57 33.98
C ASN A 530 -38.19 -1.76 33.18
N LYS A 531 -37.75 -2.84 33.83
CA LYS A 531 -38.49 -4.06 34.24
C LYS A 531 -38.81 -5.04 33.10
N THR A 532 -37.98 -6.09 33.05
CA THR A 532 -38.29 -7.53 32.97
C THR A 532 -39.67 -7.97 32.45
N ARG A 533 -39.69 -8.82 31.42
CA ARG A 533 -40.59 -9.99 31.35
C ARG A 533 -40.00 -11.10 30.48
N ARG A 534 -39.89 -12.28 31.08
CA ARG A 534 -39.78 -13.59 30.43
C ARG A 534 -41.05 -13.84 29.60
N TYR A 535 -40.90 -14.44 28.43
CA TYR A 535 -41.47 -15.74 28.05
C TYR A 535 -40.52 -16.40 27.06
#